data_AF-A0A538RUC5-F1
#
_entry.id   AF-A0A538RUC5-F1
#
_cell.length_a   1.000
_cell.length_b   1.000
_cell.length_c   1.000
_cell.angle_alpha   90.00
_cell.angle_beta   90.00
_cell.angle_gamma   90.00
#
_symmetry.space_group_name_H-M   'P 1'
#
loop_
_entity.id
_entity.type
_entity.pdbx_description
1 polymer ?
#
loop_
_entity_poly.entity_id
_entity_poly.type
_entity_poly.pdbx_seq_one_letter_code
_entity_poly.pdbx_strand_id
1 'polypeptide(L)'
;MTITKWDFAASLGDTRLCAMADPPPFQAIVDLIHKDMKVLCCHPEPCDIAHDFERIIYCVKVDKELFDLFFNSRARYRAAYYQSPFEGLQANAEAIGTLAPTLISSNATKHQRPRAFIEESRLLSSVRRRVGEAKR
;
A
#
# COMPACT_ATOMS: atom_id res chain seq x y z
N MET A 1 8.41 19.36 -15.73
CA MET A 1 7.88 20.42 -14.86
C MET A 1 8.88 20.66 -13.75
N THR A 2 9.59 21.79 -13.78
CA THR A 2 10.47 22.25 -12.70
C THR A 2 9.61 22.95 -11.65
N ILE A 3 9.45 22.34 -10.48
CA ILE A 3 8.81 22.99 -9.32
C ILE A 3 9.78 24.06 -8.83
N THR A 4 9.47 25.32 -9.11
CA THR A 4 10.34 26.47 -8.80
C THR A 4 10.02 27.12 -7.45
N LYS A 5 8.89 26.76 -6.82
CA LYS A 5 8.49 27.28 -5.52
C LYS A 5 7.60 26.27 -4.80
N TRP A 6 7.95 25.99 -3.54
CA TRP A 6 7.07 25.28 -2.61
C TRP A 6 6.14 26.31 -1.98
N ASP A 7 4.88 26.29 -2.36
CA ASP A 7 3.85 27.08 -1.69
C ASP A 7 3.12 26.20 -0.67
N PHE A 8 2.97 26.69 0.57
CA PHE A 8 2.13 26.03 1.56
C PHE A 8 0.68 26.11 1.10
N ALA A 9 0.04 24.96 0.97
CA ALA A 9 -1.41 24.92 0.75
C ALA A 9 -2.11 25.54 1.97
N ALA A 10 -3.14 26.36 1.72
CA ALA A 10 -4.01 26.85 2.76
C ALA A 10 -4.54 25.66 3.60
N SER A 11 -4.72 25.89 4.91
CA SER A 11 -5.29 24.89 5.81
C SER A 11 -6.54 24.28 5.17
N LEU A 12 -6.58 22.94 5.07
CA LEU A 12 -7.68 22.19 4.45
C LEU A 12 -8.96 22.17 5.31
N GLY A 13 -9.10 23.12 6.25
CA GLY A 13 -10.23 23.29 7.14
C GLY A 13 -10.23 22.30 8.32
N ASP A 14 -11.03 22.64 9.33
CA ASP A 14 -11.18 21.83 10.55
C ASP A 14 -11.83 20.48 10.28
N THR A 15 -12.63 20.36 9.21
CA THR A 15 -13.33 19.14 8.83
C THR A 15 -12.39 17.99 8.48
N ARG A 16 -11.32 18.27 7.72
CA ARG A 16 -10.31 17.26 7.39
C ARG A 16 -9.54 16.83 8.64
N LEU A 17 -9.20 17.78 9.51
CA LEU A 17 -8.50 17.47 10.76
C LEU A 17 -9.34 16.58 11.67
N CYS A 18 -10.63 16.88 11.83
CA CYS A 18 -11.56 16.05 12.60
C CYS A 18 -11.65 14.63 12.05
N ALA A 19 -11.77 14.46 10.73
CA ALA A 19 -11.82 13.14 10.09
C ALA A 19 -10.53 12.32 10.29
N MET A 20 -9.38 12.99 10.37
CA MET A 20 -8.08 12.34 10.62
C MET A 20 -7.81 12.04 12.10
N ALA A 21 -8.47 12.76 13.01
CA ALA A 21 -8.31 12.61 14.46
C ALA A 21 -9.05 11.38 14.99
N ASP A 22 -10.24 11.09 14.44
CA ASP A 22 -11.06 9.91 14.78
C ASP A 22 -11.40 9.07 13.53
N PRO A 23 -10.41 8.39 12.92
CA PRO A 23 -10.63 7.63 11.70
C PRO A 23 -11.35 6.29 11.97
N PRO A 24 -12.09 5.72 11.00
CA PRO A 24 -12.59 4.34 11.09
C PRO A 24 -11.46 3.32 11.24
N PRO A 25 -11.67 2.11 11.81
CA PRO A 25 -10.64 1.09 11.97
C PRO A 25 -9.82 0.84 10.70
N PHE A 26 -8.53 0.47 10.83
CA PHE A 26 -7.64 0.33 9.69
C PHE A 26 -8.17 -0.65 8.63
N GLN A 27 -8.61 -1.83 9.05
CA GLN A 27 -9.24 -2.80 8.15
C GLN A 27 -10.42 -2.21 7.38
N ALA A 28 -11.29 -1.41 8.03
CA ALA A 28 -12.44 -0.80 7.36
C ALA A 28 -12.01 0.18 6.26
N ILE A 29 -10.91 0.92 6.45
CA ILE A 29 -10.34 1.79 5.41
C ILE A 29 -9.77 0.97 4.26
N VAL A 30 -9.07 -0.12 4.56
CA VAL A 30 -8.53 -1.04 3.54
C VAL A 30 -9.66 -1.67 2.72
N ASP A 31 -10.76 -2.05 3.37
CA ASP A 31 -11.94 -2.62 2.71
C ASP A 31 -12.64 -1.60 1.80
N LEU A 32 -12.71 -0.33 2.22
CA LEU A 32 -13.22 0.75 1.38
C LEU A 32 -12.32 1.00 0.16
N ILE A 33 -10.99 0.98 0.35
CA ILE A 33 -10.05 1.05 -0.77
C ILE A 33 -10.28 -0.13 -1.71
N HIS A 34 -10.38 -1.36 -1.18
CA HIS A 34 -10.59 -2.57 -1.97
C HIS A 34 -11.84 -2.46 -2.84
N LYS A 35 -12.92 -1.92 -2.29
CA LYS A 35 -14.21 -1.72 -2.96
C LYS A 35 -14.15 -0.63 -4.05
N ASP A 36 -13.52 0.51 -3.77
CA ASP A 36 -13.64 1.71 -4.59
C ASP A 36 -12.43 1.97 -5.51
N MET A 37 -11.31 1.25 -5.31
CA MET A 37 -10.12 1.45 -6.11
C MET A 37 -10.31 1.09 -7.58
N LYS A 38 -9.64 1.83 -8.46
CA LYS A 38 -9.53 1.51 -9.88
C LYS A 38 -8.07 1.25 -10.24
N VAL A 39 -7.76 0.04 -10.71
CA VAL A 39 -6.41 -0.26 -11.21
C VAL A 39 -6.20 0.43 -12.55
N LEU A 40 -5.20 1.31 -12.63
CA LEU A 40 -4.87 2.09 -13.82
C LEU A 40 -3.87 1.34 -14.71
N CYS A 41 -2.78 0.86 -14.10
CA CYS A 41 -1.77 0.08 -14.79
C CYS A 41 -1.04 -0.88 -13.84
N CYS A 42 -0.36 -1.86 -14.44
CA CYS A 42 0.55 -2.77 -13.78
C CYS A 42 1.81 -2.86 -14.64
N HIS A 43 2.97 -2.63 -14.04
CA HIS A 43 4.24 -2.72 -14.75
C HIS A 43 5.35 -3.21 -13.81
N PRO A 44 6.36 -3.91 -14.35
CA PRO A 44 7.58 -4.15 -13.61
C PRO A 44 8.34 -2.83 -13.39
N GLU A 45 9.08 -2.78 -12.30
CA GLU A 45 10.09 -1.77 -12.03
C GLU A 45 11.39 -2.49 -11.70
N PRO A 46 12.45 -2.28 -12.48
CA PRO A 46 13.73 -2.94 -12.27
C PRO A 46 14.36 -2.48 -10.95
N CYS A 47 15.15 -3.37 -10.34
CA CYS A 47 15.94 -3.04 -9.17
C CYS A 47 17.24 -2.37 -9.61
N ASP A 48 17.51 -1.16 -9.11
CA ASP A 48 18.73 -0.41 -9.42
C ASP A 48 20.02 -1.12 -8.98
N ILE A 49 19.92 -2.07 -8.04
CA ILE A 49 21.07 -2.75 -7.42
C ILE A 49 21.29 -4.17 -7.99
N ALA A 50 20.22 -4.87 -8.36
CA ALA A 50 20.29 -6.27 -8.78
C ALA A 50 19.54 -6.48 -10.10
N HIS A 51 20.28 -6.78 -11.16
CA HIS A 51 19.80 -6.72 -12.55
C HIS A 51 18.74 -7.77 -12.88
N ASP A 52 18.72 -8.89 -12.14
CA ASP A 52 17.74 -9.97 -12.32
C ASP A 52 16.50 -9.82 -11.42
N PHE A 53 16.40 -8.70 -10.69
CA PHE A 53 15.29 -8.44 -9.78
C PHE A 53 14.44 -7.30 -10.29
N GLU A 54 13.13 -7.54 -10.29
CA GLU A 54 12.13 -6.53 -10.60
C GLU A 54 11.00 -6.64 -9.57
N ARG A 55 10.41 -5.49 -9.22
CA ARG A 55 9.19 -5.44 -8.41
C ARG A 55 7.99 -5.16 -9.32
N ILE A 56 6.86 -5.80 -9.03
CA ILE A 56 5.61 -5.50 -9.72
C ILE A 56 4.94 -4.31 -9.06
N ILE A 57 4.69 -3.25 -9.82
CA ILE A 57 3.99 -2.06 -9.38
C ILE A 57 2.58 -2.05 -9.92
N TYR A 58 1.61 -1.82 -9.03
CA TYR A 58 0.22 -1.54 -9.37
C TYR A 58 -0.07 -0.07 -9.09
N CYS A 59 -0.51 0.66 -10.11
CA CYS A 59 -0.99 2.02 -9.93
C CYS A 59 -2.51 1.99 -9.76
N VAL A 60 -2.99 2.41 -8.59
CA VAL A 60 -4.42 2.46 -8.26
C VAL A 60 -4.87 3.90 -8.10
N LYS A 61 -6.07 4.19 -8.60
CA LYS A 61 -6.80 5.42 -8.29
C LYS A 61 -7.77 5.13 -7.14
N VAL A 62 -7.69 5.95 -6.10
CA VAL A 62 -8.61 5.96 -4.97
C VAL A 62 -9.13 7.39 -4.77
N ASP A 63 -10.20 7.51 -4.00
CA ASP A 63 -10.71 8.81 -3.58
C ASP A 63 -9.68 9.55 -2.70
N LYS A 64 -9.69 10.89 -2.76
CA LYS A 64 -8.72 11.73 -2.05
C LYS A 64 -8.89 11.62 -0.53
N GLU A 65 -10.13 11.56 -0.05
CA GLU A 65 -10.41 11.41 1.38
C GLU A 65 -9.97 10.04 1.89
N LEU A 66 -10.18 8.97 1.10
CA LEU A 66 -9.71 7.62 1.43
C LEU A 66 -8.18 7.53 1.46
N PHE A 67 -7.50 8.19 0.51
CA PHE A 67 -6.04 8.28 0.51
C PHE A 67 -5.52 8.94 1.79
N ASP A 68 -6.14 10.06 2.19
CA ASP A 68 -5.78 10.78 3.40
C ASP A 68 -6.04 9.96 4.66
N LEU A 69 -7.19 9.27 4.75
CA LEU A 69 -7.50 8.37 5.85
C LEU A 69 -6.46 7.25 5.98
N PHE A 70 -6.06 6.64 4.86
CA PHE A 70 -5.09 5.55 4.87
C PHE A 70 -3.69 5.99 5.31
N PHE A 71 -3.16 7.08 4.72
CA PHE A 71 -1.78 7.49 4.93
C PHE A 71 -1.56 8.46 6.09
N ASN A 72 -2.51 9.37 6.35
CA ASN A 72 -2.26 10.57 7.15
C ASN A 72 -3.03 10.65 8.48
N SER A 73 -3.96 9.73 8.73
CA SER A 73 -4.71 9.75 9.99
C SER A 73 -3.93 9.12 11.15
N ARG A 74 -4.30 9.49 12.38
CA ARG A 74 -3.50 9.32 13.60
C ARG A 74 -3.11 7.88 13.96
N ALA A 75 -3.82 6.87 13.46
CA ALA A 75 -3.63 5.46 13.84
C ALA A 75 -3.68 4.51 12.64
N ARG A 76 -3.21 4.94 11.45
CA ARG A 76 -3.28 4.15 10.21
C ARG A 76 -1.90 3.90 9.61
N TYR A 77 -1.80 3.67 8.30
CA TYR A 77 -0.66 2.99 7.68
C TYR A 77 0.71 3.55 8.09
N ARG A 78 0.93 4.87 7.96
CA ARG A 78 2.20 5.49 8.37
C ARG A 78 2.33 5.60 9.89
N ALA A 79 1.24 5.86 10.60
CA ALA A 79 1.25 5.94 12.05
C ALA A 79 1.61 4.60 12.69
N ALA A 80 1.25 3.47 12.07
CA ALA A 80 1.65 2.13 12.52
C ALA A 80 3.18 1.97 12.48
N TYR A 81 3.84 2.37 11.39
CA TYR A 81 5.30 2.39 11.31
C TYR A 81 5.95 3.35 12.31
N TYR A 82 5.29 4.47 12.61
CA TYR A 82 5.76 5.42 13.62
C TYR A 82 5.68 4.81 15.04
N GLN A 83 4.64 4.05 15.34
CA GLN A 83 4.49 3.36 16.62
C GLN A 83 5.54 2.26 16.79
N SER A 84 5.66 1.37 15.80
CA SER A 84 6.79 0.44 15.72
C SER A 84 6.94 -0.16 14.32
N PRO A 85 8.14 -0.66 13.97
CA PRO A 85 8.32 -1.44 12.74
C PRO A 85 7.41 -2.67 12.66
N PHE A 86 7.12 -3.32 13.80
CA PHE A 86 6.28 -4.52 13.84
C PHE A 86 4.81 -4.20 13.48
N GLU A 87 4.25 -3.16 14.10
CA GLU A 87 2.89 -2.67 13.81
C GLU A 87 2.77 -2.25 12.34
N GLY A 88 3.78 -1.54 11.82
CA GLY A 88 3.83 -1.18 10.41
C GLY A 88 3.84 -2.39 9.47
N LEU A 89 4.64 -3.41 9.77
CA LEU A 89 4.65 -4.66 9.00
C LEU A 89 3.32 -5.41 9.08
N GLN A 90 2.64 -5.40 10.22
CA GLN A 90 1.32 -5.99 10.38
C GLN A 90 0.28 -5.27 9.54
N ALA A 91 0.20 -3.93 9.63
CA ALA A 91 -0.68 -3.11 8.81
C ALA A 91 -0.42 -3.29 7.31
N ASN A 92 0.86 -3.38 6.91
CA ASN A 92 1.21 -3.68 5.52
C ASN A 92 0.79 -5.08 5.07
N ALA A 93 0.96 -6.10 5.91
CA ALA A 93 0.52 -7.46 5.59
C ALA A 93 -1.01 -7.53 5.45
N GLU A 94 -1.75 -6.83 6.30
CA GLU A 94 -3.22 -6.72 6.24
C GLU A 94 -3.65 -6.02 4.95
N ALA A 95 -3.10 -4.85 4.65
CA ALA A 95 -3.41 -4.11 3.43
C ALA A 95 -3.08 -4.91 2.16
N ILE A 96 -1.90 -5.54 2.10
CA ILE A 96 -1.53 -6.41 0.99
C ILE A 96 -2.51 -7.57 0.91
N GLY A 97 -2.84 -8.25 2.01
CA GLY A 97 -3.74 -9.40 2.05
C GLY A 97 -5.13 -9.10 1.49
N THR A 98 -5.71 -7.94 1.83
CA THR A 98 -7.03 -7.53 1.34
C THR A 98 -6.99 -7.09 -0.12
N LEU A 99 -6.04 -6.23 -0.50
CA LEU A 99 -5.99 -5.68 -1.88
C LEU A 99 -5.49 -6.71 -2.89
N ALA A 100 -4.77 -7.71 -2.39
CA ALA A 100 -4.03 -8.68 -3.15
C ALA A 100 -4.81 -9.32 -4.32
N PRO A 101 -5.99 -9.91 -4.07
CA PRO A 101 -6.70 -10.69 -5.08
C PRO A 101 -7.14 -9.84 -6.26
N THR A 102 -7.67 -8.63 -6.01
CA THR A 102 -8.13 -7.72 -7.07
C THR A 102 -6.99 -7.21 -7.92
N LEU A 103 -5.83 -6.93 -7.31
CA LEU A 103 -4.65 -6.50 -8.07
C LEU A 103 -4.18 -7.62 -9.02
N ILE A 104 -4.08 -8.86 -8.54
CA ILE A 104 -3.66 -9.99 -9.40
C ILE A 104 -4.66 -10.23 -10.52
N SER A 105 -5.97 -10.20 -10.23
CA SER A 105 -6.99 -10.46 -11.25
C SER A 105 -7.00 -9.39 -12.34
N SER A 106 -6.68 -8.14 -12.00
CA SER A 106 -6.58 -7.04 -12.98
C SER A 106 -5.44 -7.24 -13.99
N ASN A 107 -4.33 -7.87 -13.59
CA ASN A 107 -3.15 -8.03 -14.44
C ASN A 107 -3.30 -9.14 -15.49
N ALA A 108 -4.21 -10.10 -15.27
CA ALA A 108 -4.48 -11.19 -16.20
C ALA A 108 -4.94 -10.71 -17.60
N THR A 109 -5.27 -9.42 -17.75
CA THR A 109 -5.80 -8.83 -18.99
C THR A 109 -4.79 -8.02 -19.81
N LYS A 110 -3.59 -7.68 -19.30
CA LYS A 110 -2.72 -6.69 -20.00
C LYS A 110 -1.24 -7.05 -20.18
N HIS A 111 -0.63 -7.93 -19.39
CA HIS A 111 0.75 -8.36 -19.63
C HIS A 111 0.99 -9.84 -19.29
N GLN A 112 1.51 -10.60 -20.26
CA GLN A 112 1.89 -12.02 -20.19
C GLN A 112 3.12 -12.26 -19.29
N ARG A 113 3.05 -11.96 -17.99
CA ARG A 113 3.95 -12.61 -17.04
C ARG A 113 3.21 -13.68 -16.26
N PRO A 114 3.81 -14.86 -16.02
CA PRO A 114 3.12 -15.94 -15.37
C PRO A 114 2.63 -15.49 -13.99
N ARG A 115 1.34 -15.69 -13.74
CA ARG A 115 0.67 -15.47 -12.44
C ARG A 115 1.50 -15.99 -11.25
N ALA A 116 2.24 -17.07 -11.46
CA ALA A 116 3.18 -17.68 -10.52
C ALA A 116 4.22 -16.69 -9.94
N PHE A 117 4.82 -15.81 -10.76
CA PHE A 117 5.84 -14.85 -10.29
C PHE A 117 5.25 -13.80 -9.32
N ILE A 118 3.99 -13.40 -9.56
CA ILE A 118 3.28 -12.43 -8.74
C ILE A 118 2.85 -13.06 -7.40
N GLU A 119 2.47 -14.33 -7.43
CA GLU A 119 2.15 -15.12 -6.24
C GLU A 119 3.42 -15.38 -5.39
N GLU A 120 4.56 -15.71 -6.00
CA GLU A 120 5.85 -15.92 -5.31
C GLU A 120 6.40 -14.64 -4.66
N SER A 121 6.29 -13.49 -5.33
CA SER A 121 6.70 -12.19 -4.77
C SER A 121 5.96 -11.84 -3.47
N ARG A 122 4.71 -12.29 -3.33
CA ARG A 122 3.93 -12.12 -2.09
C ARG A 122 4.32 -13.11 -1.02
N LEU A 123 4.60 -14.35 -1.40
CA LEU A 123 5.05 -15.37 -0.45
C LEU A 123 6.37 -14.97 0.21
N LEU A 124 7.30 -14.33 -0.49
CA LEU A 124 8.55 -13.81 0.10
C LEU A 124 8.33 -12.80 1.23
N SER A 125 7.26 -11.98 1.17
CA SER A 125 6.88 -11.08 2.27
C SER A 125 6.35 -11.84 3.50
N SER A 126 5.75 -13.02 3.29
CA SER A 126 5.25 -13.90 4.34
C SER A 126 6.30 -14.88 4.90
N VAL A 127 7.32 -15.24 4.12
CA VAL A 127 8.37 -16.20 4.50
C VAL A 127 9.36 -15.62 5.51
N ARG A 128 9.56 -14.28 5.53
CA ARG A 128 10.36 -13.63 6.59
C ARG A 128 9.78 -13.78 8.00
N ARG A 129 8.51 -14.17 8.17
CA ARG A 129 7.95 -14.51 9.50
C ARG A 129 8.52 -15.81 10.08
N ARG A 130 8.91 -16.80 9.28
CA ARG A 130 9.31 -18.12 9.81
C ARG A 130 10.79 -18.23 10.16
N VAL A 131 11.65 -17.36 9.64
CA VAL A 131 13.10 -17.44 9.89
C VAL A 131 13.49 -16.74 11.20
N GLY A 132 12.61 -15.91 11.78
CA GLY A 132 12.83 -15.23 13.07
C GLY A 132 12.47 -16.03 14.32
N GLU A 133 11.71 -17.14 14.19
CA GLU A 133 11.28 -17.96 15.34
C GLU A 133 12.19 -19.16 15.61
N ALA A 134 13.17 -19.43 14.73
CA ALA A 134 14.13 -20.51 14.87
C ALA A 134 15.47 -20.04 15.48
N LYS A 135 15.43 -19.25 16.54
CA LYS A 135 16.54 -19.09 17.50
C LYS A 135 15.98 -18.85 18.89
N ARG A 136 15.61 -19.93 19.57
CA ARG A 136 15.66 -20.05 21.03
C ARG A 136 16.30 -21.39 21.36
#